data_AF-A0AA40I9N7-F1
#
_entry.id   AF-A0AA40I9N7-F1
#
_cell.length_a   1.000
_cell.length_b   1.000
_cell.length_c   1.000
_cell.angle_alpha   90.00
_cell.angle_beta   90.00
_cell.angle_gamma   90.00
#
_symmetry.space_group_name_H-M   'P 1'
#
loop_
_entity.id
_entity.type
_entity.pdbx_description
1 polymer ?
#
loop_
_entity_poly.entity_id
_entity_poly.type
_entity_poly.pdbx_seq_one_letter_code
_entity_poly.pdbx_strand_id
1 'polypeptide(L)'
;MELCGLALPRLPGLLAALALLAAHVPRAFATRDVPARAAPLPDDFHIANDPASKASTSCTILQEAFRRLDYRHWFDYWLLLGTSYESPGSVGNLANSHAWILRSKTLILKVWTSVFSKSFLGDFNVQCGLGVGNIWPAGHLRPSKPFGLALPRHYRYHNYILETTCCIISLLKFTLKRTYSNFSSQLSLTQNVKYSLVVQEPVAFLKANRVWGVLRGLETFSQLIYQDAYGTFTVNESTISDSPRFPHRGILIDTARHFLSVKSILKTLDAMAFNKFNVLHWHIVDDQSFPYQSTTFPELSNKGSYSMSHVYTPNEVRAVIEYARLRGIRVIPEFDSPGHTQSWGKGQENLLTPCYNAYQPGTSGPINPILNTTYSFLYKLFKEISWVFPDQFIHLGGDEVEYDCWETNPNIQTFMKQKGFGTDFKKLESFYIQKLLNIVSTVKKGSIVWQEVFDNNAKLQQGTVVQVWKGEKYTSELSAITAAGFPVIISAPWYLDRISYGQDWRIYYAVEPLNFSGTQEQKQLVLGGEACLWGEYVDATNLSPRLWPRASAIGERLWSRKEVRSLDDAYKRLTVHRCRMVRRGIAAEPLFTGYCDNVLK
;
A
#
# COMPACT_ATOMS: atom_id res chain seq x y z
N MET A 1 14.77 -64.80 -29.97
CA MET A 1 13.56 -64.92 -30.80
C MET A 1 13.56 -63.77 -31.79
N GLU A 2 13.17 -64.08 -33.02
CA GLU A 2 13.39 -63.38 -34.30
C GLU A 2 12.79 -61.94 -34.37
N LEU A 3 13.48 -60.99 -35.03
CA LEU A 3 13.23 -60.40 -36.39
C LEU A 3 11.90 -59.59 -36.50
N CYS A 4 11.74 -58.44 -37.17
CA CYS A 4 12.60 -57.47 -37.90
C CYS A 4 11.81 -56.12 -38.04
N GLY A 5 12.31 -54.99 -38.57
CA GLY A 5 13.65 -54.60 -39.04
C GLY A 5 13.65 -53.34 -39.95
N LEU A 6 14.76 -52.57 -39.93
CA LEU A 6 15.32 -51.70 -41.00
C LEU A 6 14.58 -50.44 -41.51
N ALA A 7 15.17 -49.24 -41.29
CA ALA A 7 15.97 -48.49 -42.30
C ALA A 7 16.08 -46.96 -42.01
N LEU A 8 17.29 -46.41 -42.22
CA LEU A 8 17.72 -44.99 -42.13
C LEU A 8 18.15 -44.51 -43.55
N PRO A 9 18.76 -43.32 -43.76
CA PRO A 9 18.41 -41.91 -43.41
C PRO A 9 18.55 -40.95 -44.63
N ARG A 10 18.37 -39.61 -44.46
CA ARG A 10 19.27 -38.50 -44.95
C ARG A 10 18.63 -37.08 -44.92
N LEU A 11 19.45 -36.07 -44.56
CA LEU A 11 19.32 -34.62 -44.84
C LEU A 11 20.03 -34.28 -46.19
N PRO A 12 20.14 -33.02 -46.73
CA PRO A 12 19.68 -31.68 -46.27
C PRO A 12 19.04 -30.74 -47.38
N GLY A 13 18.71 -29.47 -47.05
CA GLY A 13 19.18 -28.32 -47.89
C GLY A 13 18.19 -27.32 -48.54
N LEU A 14 18.22 -26.07 -48.03
CA LEU A 14 18.26 -24.74 -48.72
C LEU A 14 17.14 -24.17 -49.65
N LEU A 15 17.00 -22.82 -49.52
CA LEU A 15 16.52 -21.79 -50.51
C LEU A 15 15.02 -21.76 -50.91
N ALA A 16 14.43 -20.66 -51.41
CA ALA A 16 14.47 -19.22 -51.04
C ALA A 16 13.53 -18.35 -51.92
N ALA A 17 12.98 -17.28 -51.32
CA ALA A 17 12.69 -15.95 -51.90
C ALA A 17 11.54 -15.70 -52.94
N LEU A 18 11.19 -14.39 -53.02
CA LEU A 18 10.37 -13.66 -54.02
C LEU A 18 8.83 -13.81 -53.95
N ALA A 19 7.98 -12.81 -54.22
CA ALA A 19 8.10 -11.34 -54.38
C ALA A 19 6.65 -10.74 -54.47
N LEU A 20 6.24 -9.76 -53.65
CA LEU A 20 6.17 -8.29 -53.90
C LEU A 20 5.06 -7.74 -54.84
N LEU A 21 4.53 -6.57 -54.43
CA LEU A 21 3.95 -5.43 -55.20
C LEU A 21 2.49 -5.38 -55.70
N ALA A 22 1.69 -4.47 -55.10
CA ALA A 22 0.99 -3.32 -55.73
C ALA A 22 0.22 -2.52 -54.63
N ALA A 23 0.58 -1.28 -54.25
CA ALA A 23 0.29 0.03 -54.90
C ALA A 23 -1.24 0.37 -54.94
N HIS A 24 -1.80 1.19 -54.03
CA HIS A 24 -1.80 2.67 -53.89
C HIS A 24 -2.85 3.47 -54.73
N VAL A 25 -3.91 4.02 -54.06
CA VAL A 25 -4.49 5.40 -54.22
C VAL A 25 -5.37 5.64 -55.51
N PRO A 26 -6.34 6.61 -55.65
CA PRO A 26 -6.82 7.74 -54.78
C PRO A 26 -8.37 8.00 -54.60
N ARG A 27 -8.68 8.94 -53.66
CA ARG A 27 -9.71 10.04 -53.64
C ARG A 27 -11.25 9.83 -53.58
N ALA A 28 -11.80 10.15 -52.39
CA ALA A 28 -12.74 11.25 -52.03
C ALA A 28 -13.92 11.71 -52.95
N PHE A 29 -15.12 11.87 -52.34
CA PHE A 29 -16.02 13.04 -52.47
C PHE A 29 -16.96 13.16 -51.25
N ALA A 30 -17.76 14.24 -51.14
CA ALA A 30 -18.23 14.79 -49.85
C ALA A 30 -19.77 14.91 -49.65
N THR A 31 -20.18 14.93 -48.37
CA THR A 31 -21.33 15.63 -47.72
C THR A 31 -22.74 15.60 -48.32
N ARG A 32 -23.74 15.17 -47.51
CA ARG A 32 -24.97 15.97 -47.22
C ARG A 32 -25.80 15.49 -46.01
N ASP A 33 -26.01 16.43 -45.08
CA ASP A 33 -27.15 16.74 -44.18
C ASP A 33 -28.24 15.69 -43.82
N VAL A 34 -28.40 15.45 -42.49
CA VAL A 34 -29.65 15.11 -41.78
C VAL A 34 -29.59 15.80 -40.39
N PRO A 35 -30.68 16.40 -39.85
CA PRO A 35 -30.54 17.58 -38.98
C PRO A 35 -30.40 17.32 -37.47
N ALA A 36 -29.96 18.37 -36.76
CA ALA A 36 -29.86 18.41 -35.31
C ALA A 36 -31.19 18.15 -34.60
N ARG A 37 -31.14 17.31 -33.55
CA ARG A 37 -32.16 17.28 -32.48
C ARG A 37 -31.59 17.91 -31.22
N ALA A 38 -32.45 18.66 -30.52
CA ALA A 38 -32.08 19.47 -29.36
C ALA A 38 -31.43 18.66 -28.24
N ALA A 39 -30.51 19.29 -27.51
CA ALA A 39 -29.94 18.75 -26.30
C ALA A 39 -31.03 18.60 -25.22
N PRO A 40 -31.13 17.45 -24.52
CA PRO A 40 -31.83 17.38 -23.25
C PRO A 40 -31.08 18.22 -22.22
N LEU A 41 -31.81 19.02 -21.46
CA LEU A 41 -31.30 19.61 -20.21
C LEU A 41 -30.92 18.46 -19.24
N PRO A 42 -29.92 18.63 -18.37
CA PRO A 42 -29.63 17.65 -17.34
C PRO A 42 -30.69 17.72 -16.24
N ASP A 43 -31.68 16.83 -16.30
CA ASP A 43 -32.74 16.71 -15.28
C ASP A 43 -32.17 16.41 -13.88
N ASP A 44 -32.76 17.07 -12.88
CA ASP A 44 -32.40 16.95 -11.47
C ASP A 44 -32.67 15.55 -10.88
N PHE A 45 -31.94 15.19 -9.81
CA PHE A 45 -32.13 13.93 -9.08
C PHE A 45 -32.36 14.15 -7.59
N HIS A 46 -33.53 13.70 -7.11
CA HIS A 46 -33.88 13.63 -5.69
C HIS A 46 -33.77 12.21 -5.11
N ILE A 47 -33.75 12.08 -3.78
CA ILE A 47 -33.96 10.84 -3.02
C ILE A 47 -34.91 11.14 -1.86
N ALA A 48 -35.88 10.25 -1.61
CA ALA A 48 -36.85 10.34 -0.52
C ALA A 48 -36.73 9.15 0.45
N ASN A 49 -37.36 9.25 1.63
CA ASN A 49 -37.20 8.32 2.75
C ASN A 49 -38.35 7.29 2.83
N ASP A 50 -38.09 6.09 3.36
CA ASP A 50 -39.10 5.05 3.64
C ASP A 50 -39.40 5.02 5.16
N PRO A 51 -40.63 5.31 5.62
CA PRO A 51 -40.96 5.40 7.05
C PRO A 51 -40.92 4.08 7.85
N ALA A 52 -40.82 2.90 7.21
CA ALA A 52 -41.18 1.63 7.86
C ALA A 52 -40.03 0.84 8.54
N SER A 53 -38.77 1.28 8.47
CA SER A 53 -37.60 0.46 8.82
C SER A 53 -37.25 0.42 10.32
N LYS A 54 -37.75 -0.58 11.06
CA LYS A 54 -37.23 -0.97 12.38
C LYS A 54 -36.14 -2.05 12.24
N ALA A 55 -34.96 -1.86 12.85
CA ALA A 55 -33.88 -2.87 12.84
C ALA A 55 -33.13 -2.90 14.19
N SER A 56 -32.82 -4.11 14.67
CA SER A 56 -32.03 -4.35 15.88
C SER A 56 -30.77 -5.18 15.57
N THR A 57 -29.88 -5.29 16.56
CA THR A 57 -28.82 -6.32 16.64
C THR A 57 -27.76 -6.38 15.51
N SER A 58 -27.53 -5.29 14.77
CA SER A 58 -26.37 -5.14 13.86
C SER A 58 -25.34 -4.07 14.27
N CYS A 59 -25.47 -3.45 15.45
CA CYS A 59 -24.64 -2.31 15.85
C CYS A 59 -23.16 -2.63 16.07
N THR A 60 -22.82 -3.77 16.68
CA THR A 60 -21.46 -4.04 17.18
C THR A 60 -20.43 -4.23 16.07
N ILE A 61 -20.84 -4.80 14.93
CA ILE A 61 -19.94 -5.10 13.80
C ILE A 61 -19.60 -3.82 13.01
N LEU A 62 -20.59 -2.96 12.78
CA LEU A 62 -20.37 -1.67 12.08
C LEU A 62 -19.59 -0.66 12.94
N GLN A 63 -19.78 -0.67 14.26
CA GLN A 63 -18.98 0.13 15.18
C GLN A 63 -17.50 -0.28 15.12
N GLU A 64 -17.18 -1.57 15.13
CA GLU A 64 -15.78 -2.01 15.05
C GLU A 64 -15.16 -1.77 13.66
N ALA A 65 -15.94 -1.86 12.58
CA ALA A 65 -15.49 -1.53 11.22
C ALA A 65 -15.12 -0.04 11.07
N PHE A 66 -15.92 0.88 11.60
CA PHE A 66 -15.59 2.32 11.62
C PHE A 66 -14.46 2.65 12.60
N ARG A 67 -14.41 1.98 13.75
CA ARG A 67 -13.39 2.18 14.79
C ARG A 67 -12.00 1.73 14.35
N ARG A 68 -11.90 0.68 13.54
CA ARG A 68 -10.62 0.18 12.98
C ARG A 68 -10.27 0.72 11.59
N LEU A 69 -11.22 1.32 10.87
CA LEU A 69 -11.10 1.57 9.42
C LEU A 69 -10.67 0.30 8.66
N ASP A 70 -11.24 -0.86 9.03
CA ASP A 70 -10.87 -2.13 8.41
C ASP A 70 -11.55 -2.27 7.04
N TYR A 71 -10.82 -1.84 6.01
CA TYR A 71 -11.23 -1.88 4.61
C TYR A 71 -11.62 -3.29 4.10
N ARG A 72 -11.30 -4.38 4.83
CA ARG A 72 -11.73 -5.75 4.49
C ARG A 72 -13.24 -5.83 4.28
N HIS A 73 -14.03 -5.33 5.24
CA HIS A 73 -15.50 -5.40 5.16
C HIS A 73 -16.11 -4.54 4.04
N TRP A 74 -15.36 -3.57 3.49
CA TRP A 74 -15.79 -2.79 2.32
C TRP A 74 -15.50 -3.51 0.99
N PHE A 75 -14.57 -4.47 0.97
CA PHE A 75 -14.16 -5.21 -0.24
C PHE A 75 -14.59 -6.69 -0.25
N ASP A 76 -14.90 -7.31 0.89
CA ASP A 76 -15.45 -8.68 0.93
C ASP A 76 -16.84 -8.76 0.27
N TYR A 77 -17.62 -7.67 0.34
CA TYR A 77 -18.83 -7.46 -0.46
C TYR A 77 -18.59 -7.36 -1.98
N TRP A 78 -17.34 -7.18 -2.41
CA TRP A 78 -16.93 -7.00 -3.80
C TRP A 78 -16.44 -8.32 -4.43
N LEU A 79 -15.83 -9.22 -3.64
CA LEU A 79 -15.35 -10.51 -4.14
C LEU A 79 -16.49 -11.50 -4.44
N LEU A 80 -17.57 -11.46 -3.65
CA LEU A 80 -18.78 -12.29 -3.85
C LEU A 80 -19.49 -12.03 -5.20
N LEU A 81 -19.17 -10.95 -5.90
CA LEU A 81 -19.69 -10.62 -7.24
C LEU A 81 -18.68 -10.92 -8.36
N GLY A 82 -17.49 -11.42 -8.03
CA GLY A 82 -16.38 -11.65 -8.98
C GLY A 82 -16.26 -13.08 -9.52
N THR A 83 -16.94 -14.06 -8.92
CA THR A 83 -16.83 -15.48 -9.30
C THR A 83 -18.18 -16.17 -9.36
N SER A 84 -18.84 -16.09 -10.51
CA SER A 84 -19.79 -17.11 -10.98
C SER A 84 -19.36 -17.55 -12.38
N TYR A 85 -18.66 -18.68 -12.44
CA TYR A 85 -18.48 -19.43 -13.68
C TYR A 85 -19.73 -20.30 -13.85
N GLU A 86 -20.56 -20.03 -14.87
CA GLU A 86 -21.62 -20.95 -15.27
C GLU A 86 -21.04 -22.01 -16.22
N SER A 87 -21.26 -23.28 -15.92
CA SER A 87 -21.10 -24.39 -16.85
C SER A 87 -22.47 -24.79 -17.44
N PRO A 88 -22.53 -25.26 -18.70
CA PRO A 88 -23.82 -25.43 -19.40
C PRO A 88 -24.52 -26.75 -19.05
N GLY A 89 -25.84 -26.71 -18.82
CA GLY A 89 -26.64 -27.91 -18.53
C GLY A 89 -28.15 -27.78 -18.81
N SER A 90 -28.58 -28.47 -19.88
CA SER A 90 -29.93 -29.01 -20.13
C SER A 90 -31.21 -28.14 -20.04
N VAL A 91 -31.65 -27.67 -21.23
CA VAL A 91 -33.00 -27.82 -21.84
C VAL A 91 -34.26 -27.75 -20.96
N GLY A 92 -35.13 -26.78 -21.26
CA GLY A 92 -36.56 -26.80 -20.91
C GLY A 92 -37.36 -25.79 -21.73
N ASN A 93 -38.17 -26.25 -22.69
CA ASN A 93 -38.98 -25.39 -23.57
C ASN A 93 -40.22 -24.82 -22.86
N LEU A 94 -40.54 -23.55 -23.09
CA LEU A 94 -41.91 -23.06 -23.35
C LEU A 94 -41.88 -21.66 -23.95
N ALA A 95 -42.86 -21.35 -24.81
CA ALA A 95 -42.80 -20.25 -25.77
C ALA A 95 -43.75 -19.07 -25.45
N ASN A 96 -43.52 -17.99 -26.19
CA ASN A 96 -44.41 -16.86 -26.51
C ASN A 96 -44.41 -15.57 -25.67
N SER A 97 -44.65 -14.50 -26.44
CA SER A 97 -45.28 -13.21 -26.14
C SER A 97 -44.49 -12.00 -25.59
N HIS A 98 -44.23 -11.08 -26.54
CA HIS A 98 -44.42 -9.62 -26.45
C HIS A 98 -43.49 -8.69 -25.63
N ALA A 99 -42.90 -7.77 -26.39
CA ALA A 99 -42.80 -6.31 -26.16
C ALA A 99 -41.95 -5.74 -25.01
N TRP A 100 -41.25 -4.65 -25.37
CA TRP A 100 -40.41 -3.84 -24.50
C TRP A 100 -41.19 -3.12 -23.40
N ILE A 101 -40.74 -3.22 -22.15
CA ILE A 101 -41.02 -2.23 -21.11
C ILE A 101 -39.73 -1.93 -20.33
N LEU A 102 -39.29 -0.67 -20.37
CA LEU A 102 -38.28 -0.12 -19.46
C LEU A 102 -38.74 -0.27 -18.02
N ARG A 103 -37.99 -1.02 -17.19
CA ARG A 103 -38.11 -0.95 -15.72
C ARG A 103 -36.74 -0.77 -15.08
N SER A 104 -36.60 0.37 -14.40
CA SER A 104 -35.54 0.67 -13.46
C SER A 104 -35.42 -0.44 -12.42
N LYS A 105 -34.29 -1.16 -12.39
CA LYS A 105 -34.01 -2.14 -11.34
C LYS A 105 -33.42 -1.45 -10.11
N THR A 106 -34.31 -0.99 -9.22
CA THR A 106 -33.96 -0.72 -7.82
C THR A 106 -33.57 -2.05 -7.16
N LEU A 107 -32.36 -2.16 -6.62
CA LEU A 107 -31.93 -3.35 -5.90
C LEU A 107 -32.44 -3.29 -4.45
N ILE A 108 -33.51 -4.04 -4.16
CA ILE A 108 -33.96 -4.29 -2.79
C ILE A 108 -33.32 -5.59 -2.30
N LEU A 109 -32.42 -5.50 -1.32
CA LEU A 109 -31.92 -6.69 -0.63
C LEU A 109 -33.03 -7.25 0.29
N LYS A 110 -33.66 -8.36 -0.13
CA LYS A 110 -34.28 -9.30 0.81
C LYS A 110 -33.29 -10.45 1.03
N VAL A 111 -32.71 -10.53 2.24
CA VAL A 111 -31.90 -11.69 2.64
C VAL A 111 -32.85 -12.83 3.00
N TRP A 112 -32.79 -13.92 2.25
CA TRP A 112 -33.38 -15.21 2.64
C TRP A 112 -32.35 -15.95 3.50
N THR A 113 -32.71 -16.29 4.73
CA THR A 113 -31.87 -17.15 5.59
C THR A 113 -32.22 -18.62 5.35
N SER A 114 -31.50 -19.28 4.45
CA SER A 114 -31.54 -20.74 4.34
C SER A 114 -30.72 -21.37 5.46
N VAL A 115 -31.39 -21.88 6.50
CA VAL A 115 -30.75 -22.60 7.60
C VAL A 115 -30.50 -24.05 7.17
N PHE A 116 -29.23 -24.42 6.98
CA PHE A 116 -28.83 -25.83 6.95
C PHE A 116 -28.57 -26.30 8.39
N SER A 117 -29.55 -26.99 8.98
CA SER A 117 -29.35 -27.68 10.24
C SER A 117 -28.53 -28.96 10.03
N LYS A 118 -27.34 -29.05 10.64
CA LYS A 118 -26.81 -30.36 11.06
C LYS A 118 -27.12 -30.56 12.53
N SER A 119 -27.86 -31.61 12.80
CA SER A 119 -28.38 -32.01 14.09
C SER A 119 -27.28 -32.44 15.06
N PHE A 120 -27.42 -32.06 16.32
CA PHE A 120 -27.09 -32.92 17.46
C PHE A 120 -28.14 -32.73 18.55
N LEU A 121 -28.54 -33.83 19.20
CA LEU A 121 -29.69 -33.88 20.10
C LEU A 121 -29.44 -33.21 21.46
N GLY A 122 -30.53 -32.78 22.09
CA GLY A 122 -30.53 -32.19 23.43
C GLY A 122 -31.93 -31.72 23.81
N ASP A 123 -32.87 -32.66 23.95
CA ASP A 123 -34.25 -32.37 24.35
C ASP A 123 -34.33 -31.67 25.71
N PHE A 124 -35.05 -30.55 25.78
CA PHE A 124 -35.92 -30.28 26.92
C PHE A 124 -37.17 -29.53 26.45
N ASN A 125 -38.30 -30.21 26.58
CA ASN A 125 -39.61 -29.79 26.12
C ASN A 125 -40.41 -29.25 27.32
N VAL A 126 -40.81 -27.97 27.29
CA VAL A 126 -41.83 -27.43 28.20
C VAL A 126 -42.81 -26.57 27.42
N GLN A 127 -44.05 -27.03 27.35
CA GLN A 127 -45.16 -26.32 26.70
C GLN A 127 -45.60 -25.11 27.52
N CYS A 128 -45.95 -24.01 26.85
CA CYS A 128 -46.74 -22.94 27.46
C CYS A 128 -48.19 -23.41 27.64
N GLY A 129 -48.54 -23.83 28.86
CA GLY A 129 -49.93 -24.07 29.28
C GLY A 129 -50.53 -22.84 29.96
N LEU A 130 -51.61 -22.29 29.41
CA LEU A 130 -52.46 -21.33 30.11
C LEU A 130 -53.30 -22.07 31.15
N GLY A 131 -53.24 -21.66 32.42
CA GLY A 131 -54.01 -22.26 33.51
C GLY A 131 -54.27 -21.28 34.65
N VAL A 132 -55.55 -21.07 34.97
CA VAL A 132 -56.05 -20.17 36.03
C VAL A 132 -56.34 -21.00 37.28
N GLY A 133 -55.92 -20.55 38.48
CA GLY A 133 -56.42 -21.16 39.74
C GLY A 133 -55.58 -20.98 41.01
N ASN A 134 -55.91 -19.95 41.79
CA ASN A 134 -56.16 -19.95 43.25
C ASN A 134 -55.51 -20.95 44.24
N ILE A 135 -55.22 -20.40 45.45
CA ILE A 135 -55.17 -21.00 46.81
C ILE A 135 -53.78 -21.20 47.50
N TRP A 136 -53.75 -20.74 48.76
CA TRP A 136 -52.72 -20.76 49.83
C TRP A 136 -52.87 -22.04 50.72
N PRO A 137 -52.07 -22.33 51.78
CA PRO A 137 -50.64 -22.05 52.05
C PRO A 137 -49.88 -23.12 52.92
N ALA A 138 -48.64 -22.77 53.31
CA ALA A 138 -48.03 -22.94 54.65
C ALA A 138 -47.35 -24.24 55.13
N GLY A 139 -46.16 -24.04 55.73
CA GLY A 139 -45.61 -24.81 56.86
C GLY A 139 -44.52 -25.87 56.55
N HIS A 140 -43.58 -26.22 57.44
CA HIS A 140 -42.88 -25.47 58.52
C HIS A 140 -41.69 -26.31 59.06
N LEU A 141 -40.85 -25.72 59.94
CA LEU A 141 -39.71 -26.33 60.72
C LEU A 141 -38.40 -26.60 59.91
N ARG A 142 -37.17 -26.13 60.21
CA ARG A 142 -36.38 -25.77 61.43
C ARG A 142 -35.82 -26.97 62.23
N PRO A 143 -34.71 -26.84 63.00
CA PRO A 143 -33.51 -25.98 62.79
C PRO A 143 -32.15 -26.60 63.24
N SER A 144 -31.01 -25.98 62.87
CA SER A 144 -29.81 -25.89 63.73
C SER A 144 -28.94 -24.65 63.41
N LYS A 145 -28.22 -24.15 64.43
CA LYS A 145 -27.45 -22.88 64.54
C LYS A 145 -26.57 -22.99 65.83
N PRO A 146 -25.71 -22.01 66.22
CA PRO A 146 -25.09 -20.86 65.53
C PRO A 146 -23.52 -20.95 65.60
N PHE A 147 -22.69 -20.10 64.98
CA PHE A 147 -22.25 -18.71 65.31
C PHE A 147 -21.13 -18.34 64.27
N GLY A 148 -20.83 -17.11 63.87
CA GLY A 148 -21.48 -15.80 64.04
C GLY A 148 -20.61 -14.62 63.50
N LEU A 149 -21.28 -13.55 63.02
CA LEU A 149 -20.79 -12.15 62.85
C LEU A 149 -19.72 -11.84 61.76
N ALA A 150 -19.79 -10.74 60.98
CA ALA A 150 -20.81 -9.68 60.84
C ALA A 150 -20.75 -8.94 59.47
N LEU A 151 -21.89 -8.40 59.02
CA LEU A 151 -22.05 -7.44 57.90
C LEU A 151 -23.24 -6.49 58.17
N PRO A 152 -23.13 -5.18 57.85
CA PRO A 152 -24.25 -4.29 57.54
C PRO A 152 -24.10 -3.66 56.12
N ARG A 153 -25.11 -3.18 55.40
CA ARG A 153 -26.53 -2.86 55.70
C ARG A 153 -27.38 -2.87 54.41
N HIS A 154 -28.69 -2.97 54.61
CA HIS A 154 -29.81 -2.91 53.63
C HIS A 154 -29.62 -2.15 52.30
N TYR A 155 -30.10 -2.77 51.21
CA TYR A 155 -30.68 -2.08 50.06
C TYR A 155 -32.22 -2.20 50.08
N ARG A 156 -32.92 -1.08 49.90
CA ARG A 156 -34.37 -1.06 49.60
C ARG A 156 -34.56 -1.34 48.11
N TYR A 157 -35.56 -2.14 47.76
CA TYR A 157 -36.10 -2.14 46.40
C TYR A 157 -36.84 -0.81 46.16
N HIS A 158 -36.30 0.02 45.27
CA HIS A 158 -37.07 1.05 44.59
C HIS A 158 -37.41 0.56 43.18
N ASN A 159 -38.70 0.63 42.83
CA ASN A 159 -39.15 0.49 41.45
C ASN A 159 -38.55 1.61 40.61
N TYR A 160 -37.49 1.32 39.87
CA TYR A 160 -37.10 2.15 38.74
C TYR A 160 -37.92 1.69 37.53
N ILE A 161 -38.84 2.56 37.12
CA ILE A 161 -39.39 2.54 35.78
C ILE A 161 -38.19 2.70 34.84
N LEU A 162 -37.89 1.66 34.06
CA LEU A 162 -36.92 1.75 32.98
C LEU A 162 -37.54 2.58 31.85
N GLU A 163 -37.45 3.90 31.99
CA GLU A 163 -37.55 4.79 30.84
C GLU A 163 -36.47 4.35 29.84
N THR A 164 -36.93 3.69 28.78
CA THR A 164 -36.09 3.30 27.66
C THR A 164 -35.79 4.56 26.87
N THR A 165 -34.77 5.30 27.30
CA THR A 165 -34.12 6.34 26.51
C THR A 165 -33.59 5.69 25.23
N CYS A 166 -34.42 5.77 24.19
CA CYS A 166 -34.11 5.25 22.89
C CYS A 166 -32.95 6.10 22.34
N CYS A 167 -31.72 5.58 22.44
CA CYS A 167 -30.58 6.17 21.77
C CYS A 167 -30.86 6.17 20.26
N ILE A 168 -31.28 7.33 19.74
CA ILE A 168 -31.34 7.62 18.31
C ILE A 168 -29.89 7.72 17.83
N ILE A 169 -29.26 6.57 17.63
CA ILE A 169 -27.99 6.48 16.91
C ILE A 169 -28.34 6.73 15.43
N SER A 170 -28.18 7.98 15.00
CA SER A 170 -28.26 8.37 13.60
C SER A 170 -27.19 7.62 12.80
N LEU A 171 -27.58 6.47 12.23
CA LEU A 171 -26.71 5.68 11.37
C LEU A 171 -26.37 6.49 10.12
N LEU A 172 -25.11 6.91 9.99
CA LEU A 172 -24.56 7.50 8.77
C LEU A 172 -24.68 6.49 7.62
N LYS A 173 -25.72 6.66 6.80
CA LYS A 173 -26.12 5.72 5.75
C LYS A 173 -25.40 6.05 4.43
N PHE A 174 -24.16 5.57 4.30
CA PHE A 174 -23.35 5.78 3.09
C PHE A 174 -23.97 5.07 1.87
N THR A 175 -24.44 5.86 0.90
CA THR A 175 -25.00 5.34 -0.36
C THR A 175 -24.02 5.55 -1.51
N LEU A 176 -23.30 4.49 -1.90
CA LEU A 176 -22.38 4.50 -3.05
C LEU A 176 -23.14 4.41 -4.38
N LYS A 177 -23.56 5.54 -4.94
CA LYS A 177 -24.18 5.61 -6.28
C LYS A 177 -23.09 5.61 -7.36
N ARG A 178 -22.89 4.46 -8.04
CA ARG A 178 -21.84 4.27 -9.07
C ARG A 178 -22.34 4.64 -10.47
N THR A 179 -21.67 5.59 -11.13
CA THR A 179 -21.70 5.74 -12.59
C THR A 179 -20.57 4.92 -13.23
N TYR A 180 -20.89 4.18 -14.29
CA TYR A 180 -19.96 3.24 -14.92
C TYR A 180 -18.74 3.95 -15.54
N SER A 181 -17.54 3.47 -15.23
CA SER A 181 -16.37 3.57 -16.09
C SER A 181 -15.42 2.41 -15.82
N ASN A 182 -14.65 2.00 -16.83
CA ASN A 182 -13.70 0.88 -16.72
C ASN A 182 -12.71 1.11 -15.57
N PHE A 183 -12.63 0.12 -14.69
CA PHE A 183 -11.73 0.15 -13.54
C PHE A 183 -10.35 -0.30 -14.01
N SER A 184 -9.42 0.64 -14.20
CA SER A 184 -8.01 0.28 -14.07
C SER A 184 -7.75 0.02 -12.60
N SER A 185 -7.62 -1.26 -12.25
CA SER A 185 -7.30 -1.73 -10.90
C SER A 185 -5.84 -1.46 -10.52
N GLN A 186 -4.99 -1.19 -11.51
CA GLN A 186 -3.55 -1.00 -11.33
C GLN A 186 -3.26 0.37 -10.71
N LEU A 187 -2.35 0.39 -9.74
CA LEU A 187 -1.85 1.63 -9.17
C LEU A 187 -0.83 2.28 -10.11
N SER A 188 -0.76 3.61 -10.13
CA SER A 188 0.20 4.35 -10.97
C SER A 188 0.62 5.66 -10.32
N LEU A 189 1.71 6.24 -10.83
CA LEU A 189 2.18 7.57 -10.43
C LEU A 189 1.19 8.69 -10.79
N THR A 190 0.47 8.54 -11.92
CA THR A 190 -0.44 9.54 -12.49
C THR A 190 -1.89 9.46 -11.98
N GLN A 191 -2.09 8.87 -10.79
CA GLN A 191 -3.43 8.70 -10.22
C GLN A 191 -4.14 10.01 -9.91
N ASN A 192 -5.36 10.18 -10.45
CA ASN A 192 -6.26 11.22 -9.99
C ASN A 192 -6.84 10.84 -8.60
N VAL A 193 -6.28 11.47 -7.56
CA VAL A 193 -6.71 11.36 -6.16
C VAL A 193 -7.48 12.59 -5.68
N LYS A 194 -7.89 13.49 -6.59
CA LYS A 194 -8.69 14.69 -6.23
C LYS A 194 -10.08 14.28 -5.78
N TYR A 195 -10.58 14.91 -4.72
CA TYR A 195 -11.94 14.72 -4.23
C TYR A 195 -12.57 16.05 -3.80
N SER A 196 -13.89 16.03 -3.69
CA SER A 196 -14.69 17.07 -3.06
C SER A 196 -15.61 16.44 -2.03
N LEU A 197 -15.65 17.02 -0.84
CA LEU A 197 -16.45 16.58 0.30
C LEU A 197 -17.33 17.75 0.73
N VAL A 198 -18.65 17.55 0.73
CA VAL A 198 -19.65 18.50 1.22
C VAL A 198 -20.37 17.84 2.38
N VAL A 199 -20.19 18.37 3.58
CA VAL A 199 -20.89 17.91 4.79
C VAL A 199 -22.03 18.88 5.04
N GLN A 200 -23.26 18.39 4.93
CA GLN A 200 -24.51 19.14 5.10
C GLN A 200 -25.62 18.20 5.59
N GLU A 201 -26.69 18.75 6.17
CA GLU A 201 -27.91 18.01 6.47
C GLU A 201 -28.78 17.82 5.20
N PRO A 202 -29.55 16.73 5.05
CA PRO A 202 -29.49 15.47 5.81
C PRO A 202 -28.47 14.46 5.26
N VAL A 203 -27.74 14.81 4.20
CA VAL A 203 -26.82 13.91 3.49
C VAL A 203 -25.51 14.62 3.16
N ALA A 204 -24.39 14.09 3.65
CA ALA A 204 -23.05 14.48 3.21
C ALA A 204 -22.67 13.77 1.89
N PHE A 205 -21.98 14.49 1.02
CA PHE A 205 -21.57 14.02 -0.32
C PHE A 205 -20.04 13.97 -0.45
N LEU A 206 -19.50 12.80 -0.79
CA LEU A 206 -18.09 12.62 -1.18
C LEU A 206 -18.02 12.25 -2.67
N LYS A 207 -17.44 13.12 -3.49
CA LYS A 207 -17.30 12.97 -4.94
C LYS A 207 -15.83 12.94 -5.33
N ALA A 208 -15.42 11.94 -6.11
CA ALA A 208 -14.07 11.85 -6.68
C ALA A 208 -14.11 11.20 -8.06
N ASN A 209 -13.12 11.51 -8.91
CA ASN A 209 -13.05 10.97 -10.28
C ASN A 209 -12.64 9.49 -10.33
N ARG A 210 -11.95 9.00 -9.28
CA ARG A 210 -11.46 7.63 -9.14
C ARG A 210 -11.57 7.19 -7.68
N VAL A 211 -11.59 5.88 -7.44
CA VAL A 211 -11.64 5.26 -6.10
C VAL A 211 -10.56 5.80 -5.15
N TRP A 212 -9.37 6.10 -5.68
CA TRP A 212 -8.25 6.61 -4.89
C TRP A 212 -8.56 7.95 -4.21
N GLY A 213 -9.30 8.85 -4.86
CA GLY A 213 -9.77 10.09 -4.25
C GLY A 213 -10.85 9.86 -3.18
N VAL A 214 -11.71 8.84 -3.36
CA VAL A 214 -12.70 8.44 -2.33
C VAL A 214 -11.98 8.01 -1.06
N LEU A 215 -10.93 7.18 -1.14
CA LEU A 215 -10.16 6.75 0.02
C LEU A 215 -9.54 7.94 0.79
N ARG A 216 -9.03 8.96 0.08
CA ARG A 216 -8.46 10.16 0.72
C ARG A 216 -9.52 11.05 1.35
N GLY A 217 -10.71 11.16 0.73
CA GLY A 217 -11.85 11.88 1.28
C GLY A 217 -12.52 11.18 2.46
N LEU A 218 -12.54 9.84 2.50
CA LEU A 218 -13.01 9.06 3.65
C LEU A 218 -12.12 9.29 4.88
N GLU A 219 -10.79 9.30 4.71
CA GLU A 219 -9.90 9.70 5.80
C GLU A 219 -10.24 11.11 6.27
N THR A 220 -10.30 12.11 5.38
CA THR A 220 -10.64 13.49 5.75
C THR A 220 -12.00 13.59 6.48
N PHE A 221 -13.05 12.93 6.00
CA PHE A 221 -14.35 12.91 6.67
C PHE A 221 -14.24 12.32 8.09
N SER A 222 -13.49 11.22 8.26
CA SER A 222 -13.23 10.64 9.59
C SER A 222 -12.41 11.54 10.53
N GLN A 223 -11.74 12.57 10.00
CA GLN A 223 -11.02 13.57 10.78
C GLN A 223 -11.89 14.74 11.22
N LEU A 224 -12.99 15.03 10.50
CA LEU A 224 -13.96 16.09 10.82
C LEU A 224 -14.92 15.70 11.95
N ILE A 225 -15.16 14.40 12.16
CA ILE A 225 -15.99 13.90 13.25
C ILE A 225 -15.22 14.03 14.57
N TYR A 226 -15.85 14.66 15.56
CA TYR A 226 -15.37 14.74 16.93
C TYR A 226 -16.47 14.33 17.92
N GLN A 227 -16.11 14.23 19.20
CA GLN A 227 -17.09 14.07 20.28
C GLN A 227 -17.11 15.33 21.15
N ASP A 228 -18.29 15.76 21.57
CA ASP A 228 -18.45 16.82 22.56
C ASP A 228 -18.17 16.31 23.99
N ALA A 229 -18.33 17.19 24.99
CA ALA A 229 -18.14 16.87 26.40
C ALA A 229 -19.12 15.81 26.95
N TYR A 230 -20.22 15.54 26.24
CA TYR A 230 -21.24 14.55 26.60
C TYR A 230 -21.08 13.23 25.83
N GLY A 231 -20.09 13.15 24.92
CA GLY A 231 -19.84 11.99 24.08
C GLY A 231 -20.63 11.96 22.76
N THR A 232 -21.43 12.99 22.47
CA THR A 232 -22.20 13.11 21.23
C THR A 232 -21.26 13.21 20.03
N PHE A 233 -21.48 12.42 18.99
CA PHE A 233 -20.74 12.54 17.74
C PHE A 233 -21.22 13.75 16.95
N THR A 234 -20.31 14.70 16.72
CA THR A 234 -20.58 15.99 16.08
C THR A 234 -19.68 16.18 14.87
N VAL A 235 -20.20 16.84 13.84
CA VAL A 235 -19.47 17.27 12.65
C VAL A 235 -20.03 18.61 12.17
N ASN A 236 -19.16 19.53 11.75
CA ASN A 236 -19.59 20.83 11.26
C ASN A 236 -19.96 20.77 9.77
N GLU A 237 -20.97 21.56 9.39
CA GLU A 237 -21.24 21.87 7.98
C GLU A 237 -19.97 22.44 7.33
N SER A 238 -19.56 21.89 6.19
CA SER A 238 -18.28 22.22 5.57
C SER A 238 -18.23 21.80 4.09
N THR A 239 -17.47 22.56 3.30
CA THR A 239 -17.15 22.22 1.90
C THR A 239 -15.65 22.18 1.71
N ILE A 240 -15.14 21.05 1.20
CA ILE A 240 -13.72 20.80 0.98
C ILE A 240 -13.52 20.36 -0.49
N SER A 241 -12.50 20.91 -1.15
CA SER A 241 -11.98 20.43 -2.42
C SER A 241 -10.46 20.28 -2.29
N ASP A 242 -9.97 19.05 -2.41
CA ASP A 242 -8.60 18.70 -1.98
C ASP A 242 -7.92 17.71 -2.96
N SER A 243 -6.60 17.83 -3.04
CA SER A 243 -5.71 17.09 -3.94
C SER A 243 -4.26 17.31 -3.50
N PRO A 244 -3.37 16.30 -3.64
CA PRO A 244 -1.98 16.42 -3.21
C PRO A 244 -1.23 17.43 -4.08
N ARG A 245 -0.22 18.04 -3.48
CA ARG A 245 0.80 18.84 -4.17
C ARG A 245 1.76 17.97 -5.01
N PHE A 246 2.12 16.79 -4.51
CA PHE A 246 3.05 15.87 -5.18
C PHE A 246 2.45 14.45 -5.38
N PRO A 247 2.62 13.82 -6.56
CA PRO A 247 2.08 12.49 -6.82
C PRO A 247 2.76 11.37 -6.02
N HIS A 248 4.07 11.45 -5.79
CA HIS A 248 4.87 10.44 -5.09
C HIS A 248 5.09 10.83 -3.63
N ARG A 249 4.53 10.05 -2.70
CA ARG A 249 4.61 10.31 -1.25
C ARG A 249 4.91 8.99 -0.55
N GLY A 250 6.19 8.76 -0.29
CA GLY A 250 6.72 7.48 0.17
C GLY A 250 7.07 7.40 1.66
N ILE A 251 7.02 6.18 2.19
CA ILE A 251 7.74 5.76 3.39
C ILE A 251 8.68 4.63 2.95
N LEU A 252 9.98 4.75 3.19
CA LEU A 252 10.90 3.63 3.11
C LEU A 252 10.89 2.87 4.44
N ILE A 253 10.72 1.55 4.34
CA ILE A 253 11.03 0.61 5.43
C ILE A 253 12.18 -0.30 5.00
N ASP A 254 13.14 -0.45 5.88
CA ASP A 254 14.20 -1.44 5.81
C ASP A 254 13.74 -2.71 6.55
N THR A 255 13.76 -3.84 5.86
CA THR A 255 13.47 -5.15 6.45
C THR A 255 14.65 -6.11 6.43
N ALA A 256 15.83 -5.63 6.06
CA ALA A 256 17.04 -6.40 5.87
C ALA A 256 18.00 -6.29 7.06
N ARG A 257 18.17 -5.08 7.61
CA ARG A 257 18.98 -4.83 8.82
C ARG A 257 18.31 -5.38 10.08
N HIS A 258 16.98 -5.38 10.11
CA HIS A 258 16.15 -6.14 11.05
C HIS A 258 14.87 -6.60 10.36
N PHE A 259 14.46 -7.85 10.59
CA PHE A 259 13.22 -8.38 10.01
C PHE A 259 11.98 -7.72 10.65
N LEU A 260 11.11 -7.14 9.83
CA LEU A 260 9.81 -6.61 10.28
C LEU A 260 8.70 -7.64 10.02
N SER A 261 7.98 -8.06 11.07
CA SER A 261 6.83 -8.95 10.90
C SER A 261 5.82 -8.35 9.91
N VAL A 262 5.15 -9.19 9.11
CA VAL A 262 4.09 -8.74 8.18
C VAL A 262 3.05 -7.89 8.91
N LYS A 263 2.68 -8.24 10.15
CA LYS A 263 1.77 -7.45 11.00
C LYS A 263 2.27 -6.01 11.24
N SER A 264 3.59 -5.81 11.42
CA SER A 264 4.21 -4.49 11.55
C SER A 264 4.12 -3.69 10.25
N ILE A 265 4.34 -4.35 9.10
CA ILE A 265 4.21 -3.74 7.76
C ILE A 265 2.76 -3.32 7.50
N LEU A 266 1.78 -4.21 7.75
CA LEU A 266 0.35 -3.90 7.58
C LEU A 266 -0.08 -2.72 8.47
N LYS A 267 0.38 -2.69 9.73
CA LYS A 267 0.11 -1.57 10.64
C LYS A 267 0.73 -0.25 10.18
N THR A 268 1.89 -0.31 9.52
CA THR A 268 2.51 0.85 8.86
C THR A 268 1.68 1.33 7.67
N LEU A 269 1.16 0.42 6.84
CA LEU A 269 0.23 0.74 5.75
C LEU A 269 -1.08 1.40 6.23
N ASP A 270 -1.60 1.02 7.39
CA ASP A 270 -2.75 1.70 8.01
C ASP A 270 -2.38 3.16 8.40
N ALA A 271 -1.26 3.36 9.08
CA ALA A 271 -0.79 4.70 9.45
C ALA A 271 -0.47 5.58 8.23
N MET A 272 0.10 5.00 7.17
CA MET A 272 0.32 5.67 5.88
C MET A 272 -1.00 6.14 5.25
N ALA A 273 -2.06 5.34 5.32
CA ALA A 273 -3.38 5.72 4.81
C ALA A 273 -3.96 6.91 5.60
N PHE A 274 -3.84 6.90 6.94
CA PHE A 274 -4.28 8.01 7.79
C PHE A 274 -3.55 9.33 7.49
N ASN A 275 -2.29 9.23 7.04
CA ASN A 275 -1.41 10.34 6.67
C ASN A 275 -1.37 10.63 5.15
N LYS A 276 -2.25 9.99 4.35
CA LYS A 276 -2.38 10.15 2.89
C LYS A 276 -1.11 9.87 2.06
N PHE A 277 -0.14 9.14 2.62
CA PHE A 277 0.97 8.53 1.86
C PHE A 277 0.41 7.54 0.81
N ASN A 278 1.17 7.26 -0.24
CA ASN A 278 0.74 6.39 -1.34
C ASN A 278 1.84 5.52 -1.95
N VAL A 279 3.04 5.51 -1.38
CA VAL A 279 4.13 4.61 -1.76
C VAL A 279 4.72 3.97 -0.51
N LEU A 280 4.74 2.65 -0.46
CA LEU A 280 5.64 1.89 0.39
C LEU A 280 6.88 1.59 -0.45
N HIS A 281 7.99 2.22 -0.12
CA HIS A 281 9.29 1.82 -0.62
C HIS A 281 9.78 0.71 0.31
N TRP A 282 9.89 -0.51 -0.23
CA TRP A 282 10.23 -1.68 0.55
C TRP A 282 11.67 -2.08 0.23
N HIS A 283 12.59 -1.59 1.06
CA HIS A 283 13.99 -2.00 1.09
C HIS A 283 14.06 -3.41 1.71
N ILE A 284 13.94 -4.42 0.86
CA ILE A 284 13.58 -5.78 1.27
C ILE A 284 14.79 -6.66 1.61
N VAL A 285 15.96 -6.38 1.02
CA VAL A 285 17.20 -7.14 1.15
C VAL A 285 18.40 -6.19 1.15
N ASP A 286 19.44 -6.52 1.92
CA ASP A 286 20.69 -5.75 2.09
C ASP A 286 21.81 -6.73 2.52
N ASP A 287 22.97 -6.25 2.97
CA ASP A 287 24.11 -7.04 3.42
C ASP A 287 23.79 -8.03 4.55
N GLN A 288 23.04 -7.61 5.56
CA GLN A 288 22.86 -8.39 6.79
C GLN A 288 21.88 -9.55 6.61
N SER A 289 20.81 -9.37 5.82
CA SER A 289 19.88 -10.47 5.51
C SER A 289 19.14 -10.36 4.18
N PHE A 290 18.78 -11.55 3.64
CA PHE A 290 17.93 -11.74 2.47
C PHE A 290 16.61 -12.42 2.88
N PRO A 291 15.62 -11.69 3.42
CA PRO A 291 14.35 -12.29 3.84
C PRO A 291 13.39 -12.59 2.69
N TYR A 292 13.56 -12.01 1.49
CA TYR A 292 12.67 -12.28 0.35
C TYR A 292 12.78 -13.74 -0.14
N GLN A 293 11.69 -14.52 -0.10
CA GLN A 293 11.69 -15.88 -0.64
C GLN A 293 11.50 -15.88 -2.17
N SER A 294 12.61 -15.92 -2.91
CA SER A 294 12.57 -16.11 -4.35
C SER A 294 12.12 -17.53 -4.73
N THR A 295 11.24 -17.64 -5.72
CA THR A 295 10.79 -18.94 -6.25
C THR A 295 11.77 -19.53 -7.27
N THR A 296 12.51 -18.66 -7.96
CA THR A 296 13.53 -19.01 -8.95
C THR A 296 14.89 -19.26 -8.31
N PHE A 297 15.17 -18.64 -7.15
CA PHE A 297 16.40 -18.85 -6.38
C PHE A 297 16.11 -19.05 -4.87
N PRO A 298 15.53 -20.20 -4.45
CA PRO A 298 15.18 -20.44 -3.04
C PRO A 298 16.36 -20.31 -2.07
N GLU A 299 17.57 -20.63 -2.56
CA GLU A 299 18.81 -20.58 -1.78
C GLU A 299 19.17 -19.18 -1.27
N LEU A 300 18.70 -18.11 -1.93
CA LEU A 300 18.88 -16.74 -1.45
C LEU A 300 18.26 -16.55 -0.07
N SER A 301 17.00 -16.92 0.14
CA SER A 301 16.38 -16.89 1.47
C SER A 301 16.89 -18.01 2.38
N ASN A 302 17.11 -19.22 1.86
CA ASN A 302 17.50 -20.38 2.68
C ASN A 302 18.86 -20.19 3.38
N LYS A 303 19.77 -19.43 2.77
CA LYS A 303 21.12 -19.16 3.29
C LYS A 303 21.38 -17.69 3.64
N GLY A 304 20.60 -16.77 3.06
CA GLY A 304 20.75 -15.32 3.25
C GLY A 304 19.88 -14.71 4.35
N SER A 305 18.75 -15.32 4.73
CA SER A 305 17.90 -14.82 5.83
C SER A 305 18.53 -15.05 7.21
N TYR A 306 18.07 -14.31 8.24
CA TYR A 306 18.51 -14.52 9.63
C TYR A 306 18.15 -15.92 10.16
N SER A 307 16.97 -16.42 9.80
CA SER A 307 16.53 -17.81 9.98
C SER A 307 15.27 -18.06 9.17
N MET A 308 14.82 -19.32 9.08
CA MET A 308 13.62 -19.70 8.32
C MET A 308 12.31 -19.08 8.86
N SER A 309 12.31 -18.47 10.06
CA SER A 309 11.18 -17.70 10.60
C SER A 309 11.23 -16.20 10.27
N HIS A 310 12.31 -15.73 9.63
CA HIS A 310 12.55 -14.33 9.25
C HIS A 310 12.61 -14.22 7.73
N VAL A 311 11.57 -14.74 7.07
CA VAL A 311 11.44 -14.85 5.62
C VAL A 311 10.05 -14.35 5.21
N TYR A 312 9.99 -13.60 4.11
CA TYR A 312 8.75 -13.21 3.45
C TYR A 312 8.39 -14.21 2.36
N THR A 313 7.41 -15.07 2.64
CA THR A 313 6.91 -16.03 1.66
C THR A 313 6.18 -15.32 0.50
N PRO A 314 6.04 -15.96 -0.68
CA PRO A 314 5.27 -15.38 -1.80
C PRO A 314 3.81 -15.06 -1.45
N ASN A 315 3.23 -15.74 -0.45
CA ASN A 315 1.88 -15.45 0.05
C ASN A 315 1.84 -14.16 0.88
N GLU A 316 2.84 -13.93 1.73
CA GLU A 316 2.95 -12.73 2.54
C GLU A 316 3.27 -11.48 1.70
N VAL A 317 4.16 -11.60 0.71
CA VAL A 317 4.43 -10.52 -0.25
C VAL A 317 3.15 -10.12 -0.99
N ARG A 318 2.37 -11.10 -1.49
CA ARG A 318 1.05 -10.83 -2.10
C ARG A 318 0.05 -10.20 -1.12
N ALA A 319 0.05 -10.63 0.15
CA ALA A 319 -0.83 -10.06 1.17
C ALA A 319 -0.48 -8.60 1.49
N VAL A 320 0.82 -8.24 1.57
CA VAL A 320 1.28 -6.85 1.74
C VAL A 320 0.85 -5.99 0.54
N ILE A 321 1.10 -6.48 -0.69
CA ILE A 321 0.72 -5.78 -1.93
C ILE A 321 -0.80 -5.51 -1.98
N GLU A 322 -1.63 -6.50 -1.68
CA GLU A 322 -3.08 -6.33 -1.72
C GLU A 322 -3.60 -5.44 -0.58
N TYR A 323 -3.06 -5.56 0.64
CA TYR A 323 -3.43 -4.70 1.77
C TYR A 323 -3.08 -3.23 1.53
N ALA A 324 -1.95 -2.97 0.85
CA ALA A 324 -1.54 -1.67 0.36
C ALA A 324 -2.48 -1.18 -0.75
N ARG A 325 -2.83 -2.04 -1.73
CA ARG A 325 -3.75 -1.71 -2.82
C ARG A 325 -5.13 -1.29 -2.33
N LEU A 326 -5.68 -1.97 -1.32
CA LEU A 326 -6.96 -1.61 -0.69
C LEU A 326 -6.96 -0.19 -0.08
N ARG A 327 -5.78 0.35 0.26
CA ARG A 327 -5.57 1.71 0.79
C ARG A 327 -5.10 2.71 -0.28
N GLY A 328 -4.94 2.26 -1.53
CA GLY A 328 -4.36 3.06 -2.61
C GLY A 328 -2.89 3.40 -2.36
N ILE A 329 -2.13 2.45 -1.81
CA ILE A 329 -0.69 2.55 -1.58
C ILE A 329 0.02 1.61 -2.55
N ARG A 330 0.94 2.16 -3.35
CA ARG A 330 1.86 1.43 -4.23
C ARG A 330 2.91 0.71 -3.39
N VAL A 331 3.39 -0.45 -3.83
CA VAL A 331 4.54 -1.13 -3.23
C VAL A 331 5.64 -1.15 -4.29
N ILE A 332 6.69 -0.37 -4.06
CA ILE A 332 7.89 -0.34 -4.90
C ILE A 332 8.93 -1.20 -4.18
N PRO A 333 9.32 -2.36 -4.74
CA PRO A 333 10.41 -3.15 -4.18
C PRO A 333 11.74 -2.48 -4.50
N GLU A 334 12.64 -2.52 -3.53
CA GLU A 334 14.06 -2.29 -3.74
C GLU A 334 14.83 -3.60 -3.59
N PHE A 335 15.67 -3.89 -4.58
CA PHE A 335 16.65 -4.97 -4.56
C PHE A 335 17.98 -4.34 -4.98
N ASP A 336 18.67 -3.80 -3.99
CA ASP A 336 19.88 -2.99 -4.18
C ASP A 336 21.02 -3.82 -4.78
N SER A 337 21.81 -3.17 -5.66
CA SER A 337 23.01 -3.71 -6.25
C SER A 337 23.79 -2.61 -7.02
N PRO A 338 25.14 -2.68 -7.10
CA PRO A 338 25.99 -3.80 -6.73
C PRO A 338 26.51 -3.78 -5.28
N GLY A 339 26.34 -2.67 -4.55
CA GLY A 339 26.53 -2.59 -3.10
C GLY A 339 25.51 -3.46 -2.34
N HIS A 340 25.49 -3.38 -1.01
CA HIS A 340 24.41 -3.91 -0.16
C HIS A 340 23.93 -5.35 -0.48
N THR A 341 24.87 -6.25 -0.80
CA THR A 341 24.60 -7.58 -1.37
C THR A 341 25.28 -8.75 -0.65
N GLN A 342 25.93 -8.55 0.50
CA GLN A 342 26.61 -9.64 1.23
C GLN A 342 25.70 -10.85 1.53
N SER A 343 24.42 -10.62 1.85
CA SER A 343 23.45 -11.70 2.09
C SER A 343 23.15 -12.54 0.84
N TRP A 344 23.24 -11.95 -0.36
CA TRP A 344 22.93 -12.60 -1.63
C TRP A 344 23.99 -13.65 -1.97
N GLY A 345 25.27 -13.37 -1.69
CA GLY A 345 26.39 -14.27 -1.93
C GLY A 345 26.31 -15.59 -1.16
N LYS A 346 25.58 -15.63 -0.04
CA LYS A 346 25.32 -16.85 0.73
C LYS A 346 24.44 -17.84 -0.04
N GLY A 347 23.52 -17.34 -0.88
CA GLY A 347 22.58 -18.15 -1.64
C GLY A 347 22.93 -18.32 -3.12
N GLN A 348 23.73 -17.42 -3.70
CA GLN A 348 24.16 -17.49 -5.10
C GLN A 348 25.70 -17.49 -5.19
N GLU A 349 26.26 -18.67 -5.42
CA GLU A 349 27.69 -18.86 -5.64
C GLU A 349 28.21 -18.03 -6.82
N ASN A 350 29.44 -17.54 -6.69
CA ASN A 350 30.16 -16.73 -7.68
C ASN A 350 29.45 -15.43 -8.10
N LEU A 351 28.53 -14.91 -7.27
CA LEU A 351 27.89 -13.60 -7.51
C LEU A 351 28.74 -12.43 -7.01
N LEU A 352 29.28 -12.53 -5.79
CA LEU A 352 30.06 -11.46 -5.16
C LEU A 352 31.53 -11.50 -5.61
N THR A 353 32.21 -10.37 -5.48
CA THR A 353 33.64 -10.28 -5.76
C THR A 353 34.44 -10.83 -4.58
N PRO A 354 35.30 -11.84 -4.75
CA PRO A 354 36.27 -12.22 -3.72
C PRO A 354 37.35 -11.16 -3.60
N CYS A 355 37.61 -10.67 -2.39
CA CYS A 355 38.61 -9.64 -2.11
C CYS A 355 39.99 -10.27 -1.91
N TYR A 356 41.04 -9.58 -2.35
CA TYR A 356 42.43 -10.06 -2.27
C TYR A 356 43.28 -9.16 -1.36
N ASN A 357 42.72 -8.78 -0.21
CA ASN A 357 43.45 -8.03 0.82
C ASN A 357 44.21 -9.00 1.75
N ALA A 358 45.51 -8.74 1.97
CA ALA A 358 46.37 -9.55 2.83
C ALA A 358 45.90 -9.62 4.29
N TYR A 359 45.15 -8.62 4.77
CA TYR A 359 44.70 -8.53 6.16
C TYR A 359 43.35 -9.18 6.45
N GLN A 360 42.55 -9.47 5.42
CA GLN A 360 41.25 -10.16 5.56
C GLN A 360 41.05 -11.18 4.42
N PRO A 361 41.72 -12.34 4.46
CA PRO A 361 41.56 -13.36 3.43
C PRO A 361 40.15 -13.96 3.43
N GLY A 362 39.50 -14.02 2.27
CA GLY A 362 38.21 -14.70 2.09
C GLY A 362 36.97 -13.85 2.34
N THR A 363 37.09 -12.54 2.53
CA THR A 363 35.95 -11.63 2.46
C THR A 363 35.44 -11.45 1.03
N SER A 364 34.16 -11.10 0.89
CA SER A 364 33.54 -10.72 -0.38
C SER A 364 33.17 -9.25 -0.34
N GLY A 365 33.14 -8.60 -1.50
CA GLY A 365 32.68 -7.22 -1.69
C GLY A 365 31.47 -7.16 -2.62
N PRO A 366 31.25 -6.03 -3.33
CA PRO A 366 30.12 -5.85 -4.23
C PRO A 366 29.97 -6.96 -5.27
N ILE A 367 28.75 -7.09 -5.83
CA ILE A 367 28.45 -7.98 -6.96
C ILE A 367 29.53 -7.85 -8.04
N ASN A 368 30.02 -9.00 -8.51
CA ASN A 368 31.06 -9.08 -9.52
C ASN A 368 30.50 -8.69 -10.91
N PRO A 369 30.92 -7.55 -11.50
CA PRO A 369 30.32 -7.01 -12.71
C PRO A 369 30.94 -7.57 -14.00
N ILE A 370 32.00 -8.40 -13.90
CA ILE A 370 32.73 -8.89 -15.08
C ILE A 370 32.23 -10.25 -15.58
N LEU A 371 31.37 -10.93 -14.81
CA LEU A 371 30.87 -12.27 -15.12
C LEU A 371 29.52 -12.25 -15.86
N ASN A 372 29.40 -13.07 -16.91
CA ASN A 372 28.12 -13.25 -17.62
C ASN A 372 27.06 -13.99 -16.78
N THR A 373 27.49 -14.78 -15.79
CA THR A 373 26.61 -15.45 -14.82
C THR A 373 25.84 -14.45 -13.98
N THR A 374 26.48 -13.36 -13.52
CA THR A 374 25.85 -12.23 -12.81
C THR A 374 24.64 -11.70 -13.55
N TYR A 375 24.81 -11.29 -14.82
CA TYR A 375 23.70 -10.72 -15.60
C TYR A 375 22.63 -11.76 -15.96
N SER A 376 23.00 -13.05 -16.07
CA SER A 376 22.06 -14.15 -16.29
C SER A 376 21.21 -14.46 -15.05
N PHE A 377 21.80 -14.32 -13.85
CA PHE A 377 21.12 -14.38 -12.56
C PHE A 377 20.17 -13.19 -12.39
N LEU A 378 20.68 -11.96 -12.54
CA LEU A 378 19.91 -10.73 -12.42
C LEU A 378 18.71 -10.71 -13.38
N TYR A 379 18.89 -11.12 -14.64
CA TYR A 379 17.77 -11.22 -15.59
C TYR A 379 16.65 -12.15 -15.10
N LYS A 380 16.98 -13.30 -14.51
CA LYS A 380 15.99 -14.24 -13.97
C LYS A 380 15.31 -13.68 -12.72
N LEU A 381 16.08 -13.09 -11.80
CA LEU A 381 15.58 -12.51 -10.55
C LEU A 381 14.68 -11.30 -10.82
N PHE A 382 15.13 -10.32 -11.60
CA PHE A 382 14.32 -9.14 -11.94
C PHE A 382 13.12 -9.48 -12.83
N LYS A 383 13.19 -10.57 -13.62
CA LYS A 383 11.99 -11.13 -14.26
C LYS A 383 10.98 -11.61 -13.23
N GLU A 384 11.38 -12.40 -12.23
CA GLU A 384 10.49 -12.79 -11.12
C GLU A 384 9.90 -11.58 -10.39
N ILE A 385 10.74 -10.64 -9.95
CA ILE A 385 10.32 -9.40 -9.26
C ILE A 385 9.29 -8.65 -10.10
N SER A 386 9.49 -8.56 -11.42
CA SER A 386 8.55 -7.88 -12.33
C SER A 386 7.15 -8.51 -12.40
N TRP A 387 7.05 -9.82 -12.16
CA TRP A 387 5.78 -10.56 -12.07
C TRP A 387 5.16 -10.51 -10.68
N VAL A 388 5.98 -10.55 -9.62
CA VAL A 388 5.51 -10.52 -8.22
C VAL A 388 4.98 -9.14 -7.83
N PHE A 389 5.69 -8.07 -8.21
CA PHE A 389 5.35 -6.70 -7.86
C PHE A 389 4.64 -5.99 -9.04
N PRO A 390 3.35 -5.61 -8.90
CA PRO A 390 2.57 -5.07 -10.02
C PRO A 390 2.80 -3.58 -10.30
N ASP A 391 3.58 -2.88 -9.48
CA ASP A 391 3.92 -1.47 -9.70
C ASP A 391 4.73 -1.27 -11.00
N GLN A 392 4.68 -0.06 -11.55
CA GLN A 392 5.39 0.28 -12.78
C GLN A 392 6.90 0.40 -12.55
N PHE A 393 7.35 0.68 -11.33
CA PHE A 393 8.74 0.92 -10.98
C PHE A 393 9.33 -0.18 -10.09
N ILE A 394 10.63 -0.38 -10.22
CA ILE A 394 11.49 -1.14 -9.30
C ILE A 394 12.63 -0.20 -8.90
N HIS A 395 12.95 -0.11 -7.60
CA HIS A 395 14.16 0.57 -7.15
C HIS A 395 15.34 -0.39 -7.28
N LEU A 396 16.42 0.07 -7.91
CA LEU A 396 17.61 -0.74 -8.20
C LEU A 396 18.77 -0.47 -7.22
N GLY A 397 18.54 0.44 -6.29
CA GLY A 397 19.56 0.95 -5.37
C GLY A 397 20.69 1.63 -6.12
N GLY A 398 21.92 1.16 -5.87
CA GLY A 398 23.13 1.63 -6.54
C GLY A 398 23.87 2.74 -5.79
N ASP A 399 23.69 2.84 -4.48
CA ASP A 399 24.43 3.71 -3.56
C ASP A 399 25.63 3.00 -2.91
N GLU A 400 26.45 3.81 -2.22
CA GLU A 400 27.56 3.42 -1.32
C GLU A 400 28.50 2.28 -1.79
N VAL A 401 28.70 2.12 -3.11
CA VAL A 401 29.54 1.04 -3.69
C VAL A 401 31.02 1.21 -3.32
N GLU A 402 31.52 0.38 -2.41
CA GLU A 402 32.94 0.30 -2.05
C GLU A 402 33.78 -0.37 -3.14
N TYR A 403 34.78 0.33 -3.68
CA TYR A 403 35.61 -0.18 -4.78
C TYR A 403 36.83 -1.00 -4.35
N ASP A 404 37.27 -0.96 -3.09
CA ASP A 404 38.51 -1.59 -2.60
C ASP A 404 38.60 -3.10 -2.94
N CYS A 405 37.47 -3.81 -2.85
CA CYS A 405 37.42 -5.22 -3.20
C CYS A 405 37.55 -5.46 -4.73
N TRP A 406 37.01 -4.55 -5.56
CA TRP A 406 37.23 -4.57 -7.00
C TRP A 406 38.67 -4.20 -7.37
N GLU A 407 39.29 -3.28 -6.63
CA GLU A 407 40.68 -2.86 -6.86
C GLU A 407 41.67 -3.98 -6.54
N THR A 408 41.49 -4.69 -5.42
CA THR A 408 42.37 -5.83 -5.08
C THR A 408 42.23 -7.02 -6.02
N ASN A 409 41.10 -7.19 -6.72
CA ASN A 409 40.82 -8.39 -7.51
C ASN A 409 41.55 -8.41 -8.88
N PRO A 410 42.44 -9.39 -9.15
CA PRO A 410 43.28 -9.40 -10.36
C PRO A 410 42.48 -9.65 -11.65
N ASN A 411 41.34 -10.36 -11.58
CA ASN A 411 40.48 -10.59 -12.73
C ASN A 411 39.73 -9.30 -13.12
N ILE A 412 39.27 -8.53 -12.13
CA ILE A 412 38.65 -7.22 -12.36
C ILE A 412 39.69 -6.22 -12.89
N GLN A 413 40.89 -6.15 -12.30
CA GLN A 413 42.00 -5.34 -12.82
C GLN A 413 42.35 -5.68 -14.29
N THR A 414 42.28 -6.95 -14.67
CA THR A 414 42.46 -7.38 -16.07
C THR A 414 41.32 -6.89 -16.96
N PHE A 415 40.08 -6.98 -16.51
CA PHE A 415 38.91 -6.47 -17.24
C PHE A 415 38.92 -4.94 -17.39
N MET A 416 39.31 -4.20 -16.34
CA MET A 416 39.48 -2.73 -16.36
C MET A 416 40.45 -2.29 -17.46
N LYS A 417 41.58 -3.00 -17.61
CA LYS A 417 42.53 -2.79 -18.71
C LYS A 417 41.93 -3.13 -20.07
N GLN A 418 41.25 -4.27 -20.21
CA GLN A 418 40.60 -4.69 -21.46
C GLN A 418 39.49 -3.72 -21.92
N LYS A 419 38.77 -3.07 -21.00
CA LYS A 419 37.73 -2.08 -21.30
C LYS A 419 38.25 -0.65 -21.45
N GLY A 420 39.53 -0.40 -21.16
CA GLY A 420 40.09 0.96 -21.16
C GLY A 420 39.52 1.85 -20.06
N PHE A 421 39.06 1.26 -18.94
CA PHE A 421 38.53 2.02 -17.79
C PHE A 421 39.65 2.59 -16.91
N GLY A 422 40.88 2.06 -17.00
CA GLY A 422 42.01 2.51 -16.20
C GLY A 422 41.84 2.12 -14.73
N THR A 423 42.00 3.08 -13.83
CA THR A 423 41.75 2.94 -12.38
C THR A 423 40.39 3.52 -11.95
N ASP A 424 39.55 3.93 -12.90
CA ASP A 424 38.29 4.62 -12.63
C ASP A 424 37.12 3.63 -12.45
N PHE A 425 36.97 3.11 -11.22
CA PHE A 425 35.94 2.11 -10.89
C PHE A 425 34.50 2.63 -11.03
N LYS A 426 34.27 3.95 -11.06
CA LYS A 426 32.96 4.55 -11.39
C LYS A 426 32.49 4.15 -12.79
N LYS A 427 33.41 3.93 -13.73
CA LYS A 427 33.10 3.40 -15.07
C LYS A 427 32.70 1.92 -15.04
N LEU A 428 33.23 1.14 -14.09
CA LEU A 428 32.86 -0.27 -13.91
C LEU A 428 31.46 -0.41 -13.29
N GLU A 429 31.18 0.39 -12.27
CA GLU A 429 29.84 0.55 -11.70
C GLU A 429 28.84 1.03 -12.77
N SER A 430 29.19 2.07 -13.52
CA SER A 430 28.39 2.56 -14.65
C SER A 430 28.13 1.48 -15.70
N PHE A 431 29.08 0.59 -15.97
CA PHE A 431 28.93 -0.55 -16.88
C PHE A 431 27.97 -1.61 -16.31
N TYR A 432 28.04 -1.86 -15.00
CA TYR A 432 27.12 -2.76 -14.30
C TYR A 432 25.68 -2.22 -14.35
N ILE A 433 25.45 -1.00 -13.86
CA ILE A 433 24.11 -0.44 -13.69
C ILE A 433 23.41 -0.20 -15.03
N GLN A 434 24.14 0.16 -16.10
CA GLN A 434 23.59 0.24 -17.46
C GLN A 434 23.07 -1.12 -17.97
N LYS A 435 23.75 -2.22 -17.63
CA LYS A 435 23.26 -3.57 -17.97
C LYS A 435 22.02 -3.94 -17.15
N LEU A 436 21.95 -3.56 -15.88
CA LEU A 436 20.78 -3.79 -15.03
C LEU A 436 19.56 -2.97 -15.49
N LEU A 437 19.75 -1.68 -15.81
CA LEU A 437 18.73 -0.82 -16.42
C LEU A 437 18.16 -1.43 -17.72
N ASN A 438 19.03 -1.97 -18.59
CA ASN A 438 18.60 -2.67 -19.81
C ASN A 438 17.80 -3.96 -19.51
N ILE A 439 18.16 -4.72 -18.47
CA ILE A 439 17.41 -5.89 -18.00
C ILE A 439 15.99 -5.49 -17.54
N VAL A 440 15.89 -4.44 -16.71
CA VAL A 440 14.63 -3.96 -16.12
C VAL A 440 13.70 -3.37 -17.19
N SER A 441 14.28 -2.63 -18.14
CA SER A 441 13.60 -2.12 -19.33
C SER A 441 13.06 -3.27 -20.22
N THR A 442 13.82 -4.36 -20.38
CA THR A 442 13.40 -5.56 -21.13
C THR A 442 12.18 -6.25 -20.50
N VAL A 443 12.05 -6.23 -19.17
CA VAL A 443 10.86 -6.73 -18.45
C VAL A 443 9.74 -5.68 -18.31
N LYS A 444 9.83 -4.57 -19.05
CA LYS A 444 8.83 -3.50 -19.18
C LYS A 444 8.49 -2.79 -17.85
N LYS A 445 9.51 -2.57 -17.02
CA LYS A 445 9.42 -1.76 -15.80
C LYS A 445 10.26 -0.49 -15.94
N GLY A 446 9.82 0.57 -15.28
CA GLY A 446 10.65 1.75 -15.02
C GLY A 446 11.61 1.49 -13.87
N SER A 447 12.65 2.31 -13.78
CA SER A 447 13.68 2.20 -12.74
C SER A 447 13.73 3.45 -11.88
N ILE A 448 13.93 3.24 -10.59
CA ILE A 448 14.38 4.28 -9.65
C ILE A 448 15.79 3.88 -9.19
N VAL A 449 16.68 4.85 -9.02
CA VAL A 449 18.07 4.67 -8.56
C VAL A 449 18.41 5.73 -7.52
N TRP A 450 19.32 5.43 -6.60
CA TRP A 450 19.92 6.45 -5.75
C TRP A 450 20.83 7.39 -6.57
N GLN A 451 21.15 8.54 -6.00
CA GLN A 451 21.84 9.61 -6.71
C GLN A 451 23.24 9.23 -7.23
N GLU A 452 23.96 8.33 -6.58
CA GLU A 452 25.30 7.88 -6.97
C GLU A 452 25.39 7.48 -8.45
N VAL A 453 24.35 6.81 -8.96
CA VAL A 453 24.29 6.38 -10.36
C VAL A 453 24.32 7.59 -11.31
N PHE A 454 23.71 8.72 -10.92
CA PHE A 454 23.79 9.99 -11.63
C PHE A 454 25.13 10.70 -11.37
N ASP A 455 25.54 10.82 -10.10
CA ASP A 455 26.79 11.49 -9.66
C ASP A 455 28.04 10.87 -10.33
N ASN A 456 28.03 9.55 -10.54
CA ASN A 456 29.08 8.76 -11.19
C ASN A 456 28.98 8.77 -12.73
N ASN A 457 28.10 9.59 -13.31
CA ASN A 457 27.90 9.80 -14.75
C ASN A 457 27.49 8.52 -15.52
N ALA A 458 26.72 7.61 -14.91
CA ALA A 458 26.16 6.47 -15.63
C ALA A 458 25.13 6.95 -16.67
N LYS A 459 25.06 6.24 -17.81
CA LYS A 459 24.07 6.56 -18.85
C LYS A 459 22.69 6.06 -18.47
N LEU A 460 21.90 6.92 -17.83
CA LEU A 460 20.51 6.66 -17.49
C LEU A 460 19.60 6.63 -18.74
N GLN A 461 18.53 5.83 -18.69
CA GLN A 461 17.50 5.83 -19.73
C GLN A 461 16.51 6.98 -19.48
N GLN A 462 15.92 7.54 -20.55
CA GLN A 462 14.92 8.61 -20.38
C GLN A 462 13.73 8.10 -19.56
N GLY A 463 13.39 8.80 -18.49
CA GLY A 463 12.34 8.40 -17.55
C GLY A 463 12.79 7.50 -16.39
N THR A 464 14.08 7.16 -16.29
CA THR A 464 14.66 6.72 -15.00
C THR A 464 14.46 7.85 -13.98
N VAL A 465 14.00 7.49 -12.78
CA VAL A 465 13.82 8.43 -11.67
C VAL A 465 15.06 8.36 -10.78
N VAL A 466 15.58 9.51 -10.35
CA VAL A 466 16.72 9.57 -9.42
C VAL A 466 16.20 9.97 -8.04
N GLN A 467 16.71 9.33 -6.98
CA GLN A 467 16.36 9.64 -5.59
C GLN A 467 17.53 10.31 -4.87
N VAL A 468 17.32 11.58 -4.48
CA VAL A 468 18.33 12.43 -3.83
C VAL A 468 18.26 12.25 -2.32
N TRP A 469 19.34 11.71 -1.75
CA TRP A 469 19.41 11.25 -0.37
C TRP A 469 20.57 11.87 0.43
N LYS A 470 21.64 12.32 -0.21
CA LYS A 470 22.78 12.95 0.48
C LYS A 470 22.42 14.36 0.92
N GLY A 471 22.54 14.63 2.22
CA GLY A 471 22.12 15.90 2.83
C GLY A 471 22.98 17.09 2.41
N GLU A 472 24.24 16.88 2.06
CA GLU A 472 25.17 17.95 1.68
C GLU A 472 24.84 18.46 0.27
N LYS A 473 24.23 19.66 0.21
CA LYS A 473 23.86 20.37 -1.03
C LYS A 473 22.80 19.67 -1.89
N TYR A 474 21.88 18.89 -1.31
CA TYR A 474 20.76 18.25 -2.03
C TYR A 474 19.98 19.18 -2.98
N THR A 475 19.90 20.49 -2.68
CA THR A 475 19.27 21.48 -3.57
C THR A 475 20.05 21.75 -4.86
N SER A 476 21.39 21.67 -4.82
CA SER A 476 22.21 21.72 -6.03
C SER A 476 22.02 20.44 -6.85
N GLU A 477 21.90 19.30 -6.18
CA GLU A 477 21.67 18.00 -6.84
C GLU A 477 20.31 17.96 -7.56
N LEU A 478 19.25 18.44 -6.91
CA LEU A 478 17.95 18.66 -7.55
C LEU A 478 18.04 19.57 -8.77
N SER A 479 18.90 20.59 -8.73
CA SER A 479 19.12 21.50 -9.86
C SER A 479 19.81 20.77 -11.02
N ALA A 480 20.83 19.93 -10.74
CA ALA A 480 21.58 19.17 -11.73
C ALA A 480 20.75 18.07 -12.41
N ILE A 481 20.07 17.23 -11.62
CA ILE A 481 19.24 16.12 -12.11
C ILE A 481 18.08 16.63 -12.98
N THR A 482 17.38 17.67 -12.52
CA THR A 482 16.27 18.25 -13.29
C THR A 482 16.73 19.03 -14.52
N ALA A 483 17.92 19.64 -14.49
CA ALA A 483 18.55 20.21 -15.69
C ALA A 483 18.95 19.16 -16.72
N ALA A 484 19.34 17.96 -16.28
CA ALA A 484 19.57 16.80 -17.14
C ALA A 484 18.26 16.15 -17.66
N GLY A 485 17.08 16.62 -17.23
CA GLY A 485 15.78 16.18 -17.74
C GLY A 485 15.22 14.91 -17.09
N PHE A 486 15.76 14.49 -15.94
CA PHE A 486 15.28 13.32 -15.20
C PHE A 486 14.24 13.69 -14.12
N PRO A 487 13.17 12.88 -13.95
CA PRO A 487 12.30 12.97 -12.78
C PRO A 487 13.07 12.68 -11.50
N VAL A 488 12.70 13.34 -10.40
CA VAL A 488 13.44 13.26 -9.13
C VAL A 488 12.53 13.08 -7.91
N ILE A 489 13.02 12.30 -6.95
CA ILE A 489 12.42 12.04 -5.63
C ILE A 489 13.37 12.56 -4.55
N ILE A 490 12.84 13.18 -3.50
CA ILE A 490 13.63 13.74 -2.39
C ILE A 490 13.46 12.90 -1.12
N SER A 491 14.55 12.43 -0.53
CA SER A 491 14.58 11.86 0.83
C SER A 491 15.64 12.50 1.74
N ALA A 492 16.63 13.21 1.19
CA ALA A 492 17.79 13.73 1.92
C ALA A 492 17.52 14.44 3.27
N PRO A 493 16.55 15.37 3.39
CA PRO A 493 16.27 16.04 4.66
C PRO A 493 15.30 15.26 5.57
N TRP A 494 14.96 14.02 5.22
CA TRP A 494 13.85 13.24 5.77
C TRP A 494 14.25 11.81 6.22
N TYR A 495 15.51 11.66 6.65
CA TYR A 495 16.01 10.48 7.35
C TYR A 495 15.50 10.48 8.80
N LEU A 496 14.53 9.59 9.07
CA LEU A 496 13.88 9.42 10.38
C LEU A 496 14.63 8.43 11.28
N ASP A 497 15.48 7.57 10.72
CA ASP A 497 16.46 6.76 11.45
C ASP A 497 17.38 7.64 12.34
N ARG A 498 17.77 8.81 11.81
CA ARG A 498 18.58 9.83 12.49
C ARG A 498 17.77 10.61 13.53
N ILE A 499 17.50 9.97 14.67
CA ILE A 499 16.80 10.59 15.80
C ILE A 499 17.64 11.71 16.43
N SER A 500 16.97 12.73 16.96
CA SER A 500 17.58 13.79 17.78
C SER A 500 16.65 14.20 18.92
N TYR A 501 17.20 14.79 19.98
CA TYR A 501 16.38 15.23 21.12
C TYR A 501 15.55 16.47 20.77
N GLY A 502 14.24 16.42 21.06
CA GLY A 502 13.34 17.55 20.94
C GLY A 502 12.28 17.38 19.85
N GLN A 503 11.93 18.47 19.17
CA GLN A 503 10.85 18.53 18.18
C GLN A 503 11.39 18.53 16.73
N ASP A 504 12.17 17.51 16.39
CA ASP A 504 12.76 17.30 15.07
C ASP A 504 11.74 17.29 13.91
N TRP A 505 10.49 16.89 14.17
CA TRP A 505 9.35 16.99 13.25
C TRP A 505 9.19 18.39 12.64
N ARG A 506 9.58 19.46 13.37
CA ARG A 506 9.57 20.84 12.86
C ARG A 506 10.59 21.05 11.75
N ILE A 507 11.75 20.40 11.83
CA ILE A 507 12.80 20.42 10.80
C ILE A 507 12.26 19.77 9.52
N TYR A 508 11.71 18.55 9.65
CA TYR A 508 11.12 17.83 8.52
C TYR A 508 9.96 18.59 7.87
N TYR A 509 9.09 19.22 8.66
CA TYR A 509 7.98 20.06 8.19
C TYR A 509 8.46 21.35 7.49
N ALA A 510 9.57 21.93 7.93
CA ALA A 510 10.09 23.21 7.42
C ALA A 510 10.70 23.08 6.02
N VAL A 511 11.09 21.89 5.57
CA VAL A 511 11.60 21.62 4.21
C VAL A 511 10.63 22.12 3.14
N GLU A 512 11.13 22.77 2.09
CA GLU A 512 10.36 23.14 0.90
C GLU A 512 10.98 22.49 -0.35
N PRO A 513 10.38 21.41 -0.88
CA PRO A 513 10.96 20.61 -1.97
C PRO A 513 11.32 21.37 -3.24
N LEU A 514 10.64 22.49 -3.55
CA LEU A 514 10.90 23.28 -4.76
C LEU A 514 11.84 24.49 -4.52
N ASN A 515 12.49 24.55 -3.35
CA ASN A 515 13.44 25.62 -3.00
C ASN A 515 14.87 25.35 -3.53
N PHE A 516 14.98 25.18 -4.84
CA PHE A 516 16.25 25.07 -5.56
C PHE A 516 16.25 25.95 -6.82
N SER A 517 17.40 26.09 -7.48
CA SER A 517 17.56 26.89 -8.69
C SER A 517 17.07 26.11 -9.91
N GLY A 518 16.12 26.66 -10.67
CA GLY A 518 15.62 26.01 -11.88
C GLY A 518 14.33 26.64 -12.41
N THR A 519 14.01 26.32 -13.66
CA THR A 519 12.78 26.76 -14.35
C THR A 519 11.54 26.06 -13.78
N GLN A 520 10.34 26.47 -14.22
CA GLN A 520 9.11 25.82 -13.78
C GLN A 520 8.99 24.39 -14.32
N GLU A 521 9.51 24.14 -15.52
CA GLU A 521 9.53 22.84 -16.19
C GLU A 521 10.47 21.89 -15.45
N GLN A 522 11.66 22.36 -15.05
CA GLN A 522 12.58 21.62 -14.18
C GLN A 522 11.92 21.28 -12.83
N LYS A 523 11.16 22.21 -12.25
CA LYS A 523 10.42 21.98 -10.99
C LYS A 523 9.24 21.01 -11.12
N GLN A 524 8.68 20.82 -12.32
CA GLN A 524 7.66 19.80 -12.60
C GLN A 524 8.22 18.37 -12.63
N LEU A 525 9.54 18.20 -12.79
CA LEU A 525 10.20 16.89 -12.70
C LEU A 525 10.31 16.36 -11.26
N VAL A 526 10.09 17.21 -10.25
CA VAL A 526 10.04 16.78 -8.84
C VAL A 526 8.73 16.03 -8.57
N LEU A 527 8.82 14.71 -8.50
CA LEU A 527 7.66 13.83 -8.29
C LEU A 527 7.12 13.87 -6.85
N GLY A 528 7.94 14.36 -5.92
CA GLY A 528 7.66 14.41 -4.50
C GLY A 528 8.84 13.88 -3.69
N GLY A 529 8.58 12.97 -2.76
CA GLY A 529 9.61 12.51 -1.85
C GLY A 529 9.16 11.44 -0.87
N GLU A 530 10.09 11.02 -0.03
CA GLU A 530 9.93 9.91 0.89
C GLU A 530 10.52 10.22 2.27
N ALA A 531 9.90 9.68 3.31
CA ALA A 531 10.51 9.60 4.63
C ALA A 531 11.25 8.26 4.75
N CYS A 532 12.56 8.29 4.98
CA CYS A 532 13.35 7.08 5.15
C CYS A 532 13.42 6.66 6.62
N LEU A 533 13.21 5.37 6.89
CA LEU A 533 13.43 4.78 8.19
C LEU A 533 14.26 3.49 8.02
N TRP A 534 15.56 3.69 7.92
CA TRP A 534 16.57 2.63 7.87
C TRP A 534 16.61 1.82 9.17
N GLY A 535 17.06 0.57 9.03
CA GLY A 535 16.77 -0.51 9.96
C GLY A 535 17.88 -0.81 10.97
N GLU A 536 19.05 -0.16 10.90
CA GLU A 536 20.24 -0.48 11.72
C GLU A 536 19.93 -0.45 13.23
N TYR A 537 18.99 0.40 13.63
CA TYR A 537 18.53 0.57 15.01
C TYR A 537 16.99 0.50 15.14
N VAL A 538 16.31 -0.13 14.17
CA VAL A 538 14.84 -0.14 14.07
C VAL A 538 14.31 -1.53 13.81
N ASP A 539 13.44 -2.01 14.70
CA ASP A 539 12.74 -3.28 14.55
C ASP A 539 11.26 -3.13 14.98
N ALA A 540 10.53 -4.25 15.10
CA ALA A 540 9.14 -4.24 15.52
C ALA A 540 8.88 -3.59 16.91
N THR A 541 9.89 -3.47 17.79
CA THR A 541 9.74 -2.87 19.13
C THR A 541 9.63 -1.36 19.10
N ASN A 542 10.31 -0.68 18.16
CA ASN A 542 10.44 0.78 18.13
C ASN A 542 10.00 1.44 16.80
N LEU A 543 9.71 0.67 15.75
CA LEU A 543 9.25 1.15 14.43
C LEU A 543 8.10 2.17 14.53
N SER A 544 6.99 1.79 15.20
CA SER A 544 5.79 2.64 15.28
C SER A 544 6.01 3.98 15.99
N PRO A 545 6.58 4.04 17.22
CA PRO A 545 6.83 5.31 17.88
C PRO A 545 7.87 6.15 17.17
N ARG A 546 8.96 5.56 16.65
CA ARG A 546 9.98 6.30 15.90
C ARG A 546 9.41 6.88 14.61
N LEU A 547 8.57 6.16 13.87
CA LEU A 547 8.02 6.62 12.59
C LEU A 547 6.94 7.70 12.76
N TRP A 548 6.03 7.52 13.74
CA TRP A 548 4.84 8.36 13.90
C TRP A 548 4.87 9.12 15.23
N PRO A 549 4.62 10.44 15.25
CA PRO A 549 4.04 11.26 14.18
C PRO A 549 5.08 12.00 13.32
N ARG A 550 6.39 11.72 13.44
CA ARG A 550 7.42 12.47 12.71
C ARG A 550 7.26 12.39 11.18
N ALA A 551 6.91 11.22 10.64
CA ALA A 551 6.55 11.07 9.23
C ALA A 551 5.29 11.86 8.82
N SER A 552 4.36 12.16 9.72
CA SER A 552 3.16 12.97 9.43
C SER A 552 3.51 14.39 8.98
N ALA A 553 4.61 14.97 9.50
CA ALA A 553 5.11 16.28 9.07
C ALA A 553 5.48 16.28 7.57
N ILE A 554 6.09 15.20 7.12
CA ILE A 554 6.49 14.97 5.73
C ILE A 554 5.24 14.71 4.86
N GLY A 555 4.30 13.91 5.38
CA GLY A 555 3.00 13.68 4.73
C GLY A 555 2.23 14.98 4.47
N GLU A 556 2.18 15.88 5.44
CA GLU A 556 1.57 17.20 5.26
C GLU A 556 2.35 18.08 4.28
N ARG A 557 3.69 18.11 4.32
CA ARG A 557 4.52 18.87 3.36
C ARG A 557 4.34 18.37 1.92
N LEU A 558 4.14 17.08 1.72
CA LEU A 558 3.98 16.47 0.41
C LEU A 558 2.52 16.48 -0.12
N TRP A 559 1.53 16.55 0.77
CA TRP A 559 0.12 16.68 0.39
C TRP A 559 -0.33 18.14 0.25
N SER A 560 -0.08 18.97 1.25
CA SER A 560 -0.68 20.30 1.37
C SER A 560 -0.04 21.35 0.46
N ARG A 561 -0.75 22.47 0.27
CA ARG A 561 -0.26 23.61 -0.50
C ARG A 561 1.03 24.19 0.11
N LYS A 562 1.85 24.83 -0.73
CA LYS A 562 3.16 25.41 -0.35
C LYS A 562 3.04 26.38 0.84
N GLU A 563 1.93 27.10 0.93
CA GLU A 563 1.66 28.15 1.91
C GLU A 563 1.37 27.60 3.32
N VAL A 564 1.03 26.31 3.43
CA VAL A 564 0.78 25.65 4.72
C VAL A 564 2.11 25.38 5.42
N ARG A 565 2.53 26.36 6.24
CA ARG A 565 3.84 26.36 6.94
C ARG A 565 3.82 26.89 8.38
N SER A 566 2.67 27.35 8.89
CA SER A 566 2.58 27.81 10.29
C SER A 566 2.87 26.66 11.25
N LEU A 567 3.92 26.79 12.07
CA LEU A 567 4.33 25.76 13.02
C LEU A 567 3.36 25.61 14.19
N ASP A 568 2.71 26.71 14.61
CA ASP A 568 1.78 26.68 15.75
C ASP A 568 0.45 26.02 15.37
N ASP A 569 -0.03 26.29 14.15
CA ASP A 569 -1.19 25.59 13.59
C ASP A 569 -0.88 24.10 13.33
N ALA A 570 0.28 23.81 12.74
CA ALA A 570 0.74 22.44 12.54
C ALA A 570 0.83 21.67 13.86
N TYR A 571 1.41 22.25 14.91
CA TYR A 571 1.49 21.63 16.24
C TYR A 571 0.10 21.35 16.83
N LYS A 572 -0.84 22.31 16.77
CA LYS A 572 -2.23 22.14 17.24
C LYS A 572 -2.94 21.00 16.52
N ARG A 573 -2.82 20.91 15.19
CA ARG A 573 -3.47 19.84 14.40
C ARG A 573 -2.76 18.49 14.56
N LEU A 574 -1.44 18.48 14.62
CA LEU A 574 -0.63 17.25 14.67
C LEU A 574 -0.69 16.56 16.04
N THR A 575 -0.80 17.32 17.14
CA THR A 575 -1.07 16.75 18.48
C THR A 575 -2.41 16.01 18.51
N VAL A 576 -3.48 16.61 17.98
CA VAL A 576 -4.80 15.96 17.86
C VAL A 576 -4.73 14.75 16.93
N HIS A 577 -4.05 14.85 15.79
CA HIS A 577 -3.88 13.72 14.87
C HIS A 577 -3.08 12.56 15.50
N ARG A 578 -2.05 12.85 16.28
CA ARG A 578 -1.31 11.86 17.07
C ARG A 578 -2.22 11.13 18.05
N CYS A 579 -3.08 11.84 18.79
CA CYS A 579 -4.07 11.20 19.67
C CYS A 579 -5.08 10.34 18.88
N ARG A 580 -5.50 10.79 17.68
CA ARG A 580 -6.34 10.00 16.76
C ARG A 580 -5.65 8.70 16.31
N MET A 581 -4.36 8.76 15.98
CA MET A 581 -3.54 7.59 15.63
C MET A 581 -3.44 6.60 16.81
N VAL A 582 -3.20 7.09 18.03
CA VAL A 582 -3.20 6.26 19.26
C VAL A 582 -4.54 5.58 19.50
N ARG A 583 -5.66 6.29 19.36
CA ARG A 583 -7.02 5.71 19.46
C ARG A 583 -7.30 4.65 18.39
N ARG A 584 -6.67 4.75 17.21
CA ARG A 584 -6.69 3.74 16.13
C ARG A 584 -5.65 2.63 16.31
N GLY A 585 -4.98 2.55 17.46
CA GLY A 585 -4.01 1.50 17.80
C GLY A 585 -2.60 1.70 17.23
N ILE A 586 -2.30 2.82 16.56
CA ILE A 586 -0.94 3.18 16.13
C ILE A 586 -0.20 3.80 17.32
N ALA A 587 0.89 3.17 17.76
CA ALA A 587 1.66 3.59 18.92
C ALA A 587 2.59 4.77 18.57
N ALA A 588 2.00 5.92 18.20
CA ALA A 588 2.72 7.13 17.85
C ALA A 588 3.27 7.84 19.11
N GLU A 589 4.51 8.30 19.07
CA GLU A 589 5.16 9.02 20.19
C GLU A 589 4.54 10.41 20.44
N PRO A 590 4.72 11.04 21.62
CA PRO A 590 4.23 12.39 21.87
C PRO A 590 5.13 13.44 21.20
N LEU A 591 4.54 14.57 20.75
CA LEU A 591 5.33 15.70 20.22
C LEU A 591 6.00 16.51 21.33
N PHE A 592 5.34 16.59 22.49
CA PHE A 592 5.77 17.34 23.68
C PHE A 592 4.92 16.91 24.88
N THR A 593 5.01 17.64 26.00
CA THR A 593 4.15 17.43 27.18
C THR A 593 2.67 17.62 26.85
N GLY A 594 1.83 16.76 27.43
CA GLY A 594 0.39 16.70 27.17
C GLY A 594 -0.16 15.29 27.40
N TYR A 595 -1.44 15.09 27.10
CA TYR A 595 -2.13 13.80 27.24
C TYR A 595 -3.12 13.59 26.09
N CYS A 596 -3.63 12.36 25.97
CA CYS A 596 -4.71 12.02 25.04
C CYS A 596 -5.81 11.32 25.84
N ASP A 597 -7.02 11.88 25.87
CA ASP A 597 -8.17 11.16 26.41
C ASP A 597 -8.40 9.87 25.62
N ASN A 598 -8.70 8.78 26.33
CA ASN A 598 -8.87 7.43 25.79
C ASN A 598 -7.60 6.87 25.10
N VAL A 599 -6.50 6.76 25.85
CA VAL A 599 -5.60 5.62 25.66
C VAL A 599 -6.38 4.38 26.11
N LEU A 600 -6.82 3.56 25.15
CA LEU A 600 -7.62 2.37 25.41
C LEU A 600 -6.85 1.42 26.35
N LYS A 601 -7.50 1.06 27.47
CA LYS A 601 -7.23 -0.18 28.20
C LYS A 601 -7.84 -1.37 27.46
#